data_AF-A0A641AHX7-F1
#
_entry.id   AF-A0A641AHX7-F1
#
_cell.length_a   1.000
_cell.length_b   1.000
_cell.length_c   1.000
_cell.angle_alpha   90.00
_cell.angle_beta   90.00
_cell.angle_gamma   90.00
#
_symmetry.space_group_name_H-M   'P 1'
#
loop_
_entity.id
_entity.type
_entity.pdbx_description
1 polymer ?
#
loop_
_entity_poly.entity_id
_entity_poly.type
_entity_poly.pdbx_seq_one_letter_code
_entity_poly.pdbx_strand_id
1 'polypeptide(L)'
;MPANLSKKVEDEHVRSLVARLDQREQRVRPSDDELLSRASHLSRTWLDGEAVPSSVRWVTNMDQRWGSCSSDDRSIRISHRLKGVPTYVLDYVLVHELAHLIEPNHGRGFWTLVAAYPDVERAKAFLEGVSWQQR
;
A
#
# COMPACT_ATOMS: atom_id res chain seq x y z
N MET A 1 2.03 -33.81 35.84
CA MET A 1 1.52 -32.88 34.81
C MET A 1 2.70 -32.14 34.20
N PRO A 2 3.21 -32.45 32.99
CA PRO A 2 4.40 -31.77 32.49
C PRO A 2 4.02 -30.56 31.63
N ALA A 3 4.52 -29.39 32.01
CA ALA A 3 4.53 -28.18 31.19
C ALA A 3 5.94 -28.01 30.61
N ASN A 4 6.13 -28.44 29.36
CA ASN A 4 7.27 -28.03 28.54
C ASN A 4 6.89 -28.17 27.06
N LEU A 5 6.00 -27.30 26.58
CA LEU A 5 6.05 -26.95 25.16
C LEU A 5 7.28 -26.06 25.00
N SER A 6 8.33 -26.63 24.40
CA SER A 6 9.60 -25.94 24.13
C SER A 6 9.35 -24.64 23.36
N LYS A 7 10.04 -23.55 23.75
CA LYS A 7 10.06 -22.26 23.04
C LYS A 7 10.20 -22.39 21.52
N LYS A 8 10.89 -23.45 21.05
CA LYS A 8 11.08 -23.75 19.63
C LYS A 8 9.77 -24.11 18.91
N VAL A 9 8.88 -24.84 19.58
CA VAL A 9 7.54 -25.21 19.06
C VAL A 9 6.63 -23.98 19.03
N GLU A 10 6.78 -23.10 20.02
CA GLU A 10 6.07 -21.82 20.09
C GLU A 10 6.53 -20.87 18.98
N ASP A 11 7.83 -20.70 18.77
CA ASP A 11 8.41 -19.89 17.68
C ASP A 11 8.01 -20.42 16.30
N GLU A 12 7.97 -21.73 16.11
CA GLU A 12 7.54 -22.35 14.85
C GLU A 12 6.04 -22.17 14.60
N HIS A 13 5.21 -22.24 15.64
CA HIS A 13 3.79 -21.91 15.56
C HIS A 13 3.57 -20.43 15.23
N VAL A 14 4.28 -19.53 15.89
CA VAL A 14 4.19 -18.08 15.63
C VAL A 14 4.60 -17.80 14.18
N ARG A 15 5.71 -18.37 13.71
CA ARG A 15 6.14 -18.23 12.30
C ARG A 15 5.11 -18.82 11.33
N SER A 16 4.53 -19.97 11.65
CA SER A 16 3.47 -20.58 10.85
C SER A 16 2.20 -19.73 10.81
N LEU A 17 1.83 -19.08 11.91
CA LEU A 17 0.64 -18.25 12.00
C LEU A 17 0.85 -16.93 11.25
N VAL A 18 2.00 -16.29 11.44
CA VAL A 18 2.41 -15.10 10.67
C VAL A 18 2.44 -15.42 9.18
N ALA A 19 3.08 -16.52 8.77
CA ALA A 19 3.10 -16.93 7.36
C ALA A 19 1.70 -17.22 6.80
N ARG A 20 0.76 -17.74 7.60
CA ARG A 20 -0.63 -17.98 7.17
C ARG A 20 -1.44 -16.69 7.06
N LEU A 21 -1.18 -15.70 7.92
CA LEU A 21 -1.79 -14.38 7.84
C LEU A 21 -1.27 -13.64 6.61
N ASP A 22 0.05 -13.63 6.40
CA ASP A 22 0.70 -13.09 5.21
C ASP A 22 0.16 -13.76 3.93
N GLN A 23 0.02 -15.09 3.91
CA GLN A 23 -0.55 -15.80 2.75
C GLN A 23 -2.04 -15.50 2.50
N ARG A 24 -2.81 -15.15 3.53
CA ARG A 24 -4.22 -14.76 3.37
C ARG A 24 -4.33 -13.34 2.81
N GLU A 25 -3.48 -12.42 3.24
CA GLU A 25 -3.41 -11.06 2.67
C GLU A 25 -2.88 -11.06 1.22
N GLN A 26 -2.01 -12.00 0.85
CA GLN A 26 -1.38 -12.07 -0.48
C GLN A 26 -2.27 -12.70 -1.58
N ARG A 27 -3.36 -13.40 -1.25
CA ARG A 27 -4.06 -14.28 -2.20
C ARG A 27 -5.13 -13.62 -3.06
N VAL A 28 -5.62 -12.44 -2.70
CA VAL A 28 -6.58 -11.69 -3.53
C VAL A 28 -5.85 -10.55 -4.22
N ARG A 29 -5.71 -10.65 -5.54
CA ARG A 29 -5.19 -9.55 -6.37
C ARG A 29 -6.38 -8.66 -6.69
N PRO A 30 -6.48 -7.45 -6.13
CA PRO A 30 -7.69 -6.67 -6.32
C PRO A 30 -7.84 -6.27 -7.78
N SER A 31 -9.07 -6.20 -8.27
CA SER A 31 -9.42 -5.63 -9.57
C SER A 31 -9.23 -4.11 -9.58
N ASP A 32 -9.40 -3.48 -10.75
CA ASP A 32 -9.39 -2.01 -10.86
C ASP A 32 -10.56 -1.38 -10.06
N ASP A 33 -11.74 -2.01 -10.05
CA ASP A 33 -12.89 -1.54 -9.25
C ASP A 33 -12.61 -1.64 -7.74
N GLU A 34 -11.96 -2.72 -7.30
CA GLU A 34 -11.55 -2.88 -5.91
C GLU A 34 -10.47 -1.86 -5.52
N LEU A 35 -9.54 -1.54 -6.42
CA LEU A 35 -8.57 -0.45 -6.22
C LEU A 35 -9.27 0.91 -6.09
N LEU A 36 -10.23 1.22 -6.95
CA LEU A 36 -10.96 2.49 -6.92
C LEU A 36 -11.78 2.62 -5.63
N SER A 37 -12.49 1.56 -5.24
CA SER A 37 -13.25 1.50 -3.98
C SER A 37 -12.33 1.72 -2.77
N ARG A 38 -11.16 1.07 -2.77
CA ARG A 38 -10.14 1.20 -1.73
C ARG A 38 -9.55 2.60 -1.65
N ALA A 39 -9.17 3.19 -2.79
CA ALA A 39 -8.68 4.58 -2.84
C ALA A 39 -9.72 5.57 -2.34
N SER A 40 -10.99 5.39 -2.72
CA SER A 40 -12.09 6.22 -2.24
C SER A 40 -12.29 6.10 -0.72
N HIS A 41 -12.13 4.90 -0.15
CA HIS A 41 -12.17 4.70 1.29
C HIS A 41 -10.99 5.37 2.01
N LEU A 42 -9.77 5.22 1.50
CA LEU A 42 -8.58 5.85 2.06
C LEU A 42 -8.69 7.38 2.04
N SER A 43 -9.18 7.94 0.93
CA SER A 43 -9.44 9.37 0.81
C SER A 43 -10.38 9.89 1.89
N ARG A 44 -11.52 9.23 2.11
CA ARG A 44 -12.48 9.59 3.18
C ARG A 44 -11.91 9.45 4.58
N THR A 45 -11.01 8.50 4.79
CA THR A 45 -10.50 8.15 6.12
C THR A 45 -9.34 9.06 6.53
N TRP A 46 -8.46 9.39 5.58
CA TRP A 46 -7.17 10.04 5.87
C TRP A 46 -7.01 11.41 5.23
N LEU A 47 -7.84 11.75 4.23
CA LEU A 47 -7.72 12.98 3.42
C LEU A 47 -9.06 13.73 3.34
N ASP A 48 -9.91 13.59 4.35
CA ASP A 48 -11.23 14.24 4.49
C ASP A 48 -12.20 14.05 3.30
N GLY A 49 -11.91 13.09 2.41
CA GLY A 49 -12.67 12.84 1.19
C GLY A 49 -12.42 13.85 0.06
N GLU A 50 -11.44 14.75 0.19
CA GLU A 50 -11.14 15.77 -0.84
C GLU A 50 -10.49 15.17 -2.10
N ALA A 51 -9.64 14.16 -1.90
CA ALA A 51 -8.95 13.46 -2.99
C ALA A 51 -9.88 12.41 -3.64
N VAL A 52 -10.74 12.83 -4.56
CA VAL A 52 -11.62 11.90 -5.30
C VAL A 52 -11.00 11.52 -6.65
N PRO A 53 -10.51 10.29 -6.85
CA PRO A 53 -9.99 9.85 -8.15
C PRO A 53 -11.13 9.53 -9.13
N SER A 54 -10.94 9.80 -10.42
CA SER A 54 -11.88 9.39 -11.48
C SER A 54 -11.73 7.92 -11.85
N SER A 55 -10.52 7.38 -11.71
CA SER A 55 -10.17 5.98 -11.97
C SER A 55 -8.91 5.60 -11.22
N VAL A 56 -8.78 4.33 -10.86
CA VAL A 56 -7.56 3.74 -10.33
C VAL A 56 -7.34 2.42 -11.04
N ARG A 57 -6.19 2.23 -11.69
CA ARG A 57 -5.93 1.04 -12.51
C ARG A 57 -4.56 0.44 -12.30
N TRP A 58 -4.49 -0.88 -12.43
CA TRP A 58 -3.22 -1.58 -12.57
C TRP A 58 -2.57 -1.33 -13.93
N VAL A 59 -1.25 -1.16 -13.95
CA VAL A 59 -0.47 -1.07 -15.19
C VAL A 59 0.78 -1.93 -15.16
N THR A 60 1.12 -2.51 -16.31
CA THR A 60 2.30 -3.38 -16.46
C THR A 60 3.54 -2.63 -16.92
N ASN A 61 3.39 -1.47 -17.55
CA ASN A 61 4.47 -0.65 -18.11
C ASN A 61 4.95 0.46 -17.16
N MET A 62 5.15 0.14 -15.88
CA MET A 62 5.61 1.08 -14.86
C MET A 62 6.71 0.45 -14.00
N ASP A 63 7.95 0.67 -14.44
CA ASP A 63 9.14 0.00 -13.88
C ASP A 63 9.94 0.90 -12.92
N GLN A 64 9.86 2.22 -13.09
CA GLN A 64 10.63 3.19 -12.31
C GLN A 64 9.89 3.74 -11.08
N ARG A 65 8.56 3.52 -11.01
CA ARG A 65 7.69 4.06 -9.96
C ARG A 65 6.71 2.99 -9.49
N TRP A 66 6.17 3.21 -8.29
CA TRP A 66 5.16 2.33 -7.69
C TRP A 66 3.73 2.77 -8.05
N GLY A 67 3.54 4.07 -8.25
CA GLY A 67 2.30 4.68 -8.72
C GLY A 67 2.57 5.97 -9.51
N SER A 68 1.49 6.52 -10.08
CA SER A 68 1.44 7.86 -10.64
C SER A 68 -0.01 8.34 -10.69
N CYS A 69 -0.25 9.62 -10.45
CA CYS A 69 -1.52 10.27 -10.77
C CYS A 69 -1.39 11.27 -11.93
N SER A 70 -2.51 11.62 -12.52
CA SER A 70 -2.68 12.78 -13.39
C SER A 70 -3.70 13.71 -12.75
N SER A 71 -3.32 14.95 -12.45
CA SER A 71 -4.21 15.94 -11.84
C SER A 71 -5.35 16.35 -12.76
N ASP A 72 -5.08 16.40 -14.07
CA ASP A 72 -5.98 16.94 -15.09
C ASP A 72 -7.24 16.08 -15.25
N ASP A 73 -7.06 14.77 -15.35
CA ASP A 73 -8.15 13.79 -15.48
C ASP A 73 -8.43 13.02 -14.18
N ARG A 74 -7.70 13.32 -13.11
CA ARG A 74 -7.79 12.68 -11.78
C ARG A 74 -7.61 11.16 -11.83
N SER A 75 -6.89 10.64 -12.81
CA SER A 75 -6.61 9.22 -12.94
C SER A 75 -5.40 8.80 -12.11
N ILE A 76 -5.45 7.61 -11.52
CA ILE A 76 -4.34 7.00 -10.79
C ILE A 76 -3.95 5.68 -11.46
N ARG A 77 -2.65 5.46 -11.61
CA ARG A 77 -2.05 4.23 -12.14
C ARG A 77 -1.18 3.62 -11.06
N ILE A 78 -1.33 2.33 -10.84
CA ILE A 78 -0.57 1.56 -9.85
C ILE A 78 0.21 0.46 -10.56
N SER A 79 1.50 0.34 -10.26
CA SER A 79 2.35 -0.68 -10.87
C SER A 79 1.89 -2.08 -10.46
N HIS A 80 1.74 -2.99 -11.43
CA HIS A 80 1.40 -4.39 -11.18
C HIS A 80 2.37 -5.11 -10.24
N ARG A 81 3.59 -4.58 -10.06
CA ARG A 81 4.59 -5.08 -9.10
C ARG A 81 4.13 -4.98 -7.65
N LEU A 82 3.11 -4.16 -7.36
CA LEU A 82 2.46 -4.12 -6.05
C LEU A 82 1.36 -5.19 -5.88
N LYS A 83 1.09 -6.04 -6.88
CA LYS A 83 0.15 -7.15 -6.70
C LYS A 83 0.76 -8.19 -5.76
N GLY A 84 0.10 -8.42 -4.62
CA GLY A 84 0.56 -9.38 -3.61
C GLY A 84 1.58 -8.82 -2.62
N VAL A 85 1.83 -7.50 -2.63
CA VAL A 85 2.52 -6.86 -1.50
C VAL A 85 1.57 -6.76 -0.30
N PRO A 86 2.09 -6.60 0.93
CA PRO A 86 1.24 -6.37 2.09
C PRO A 86 0.30 -5.19 1.89
N THR A 87 -0.92 -5.31 2.40
CA THR A 87 -1.98 -4.33 2.16
C THR A 87 -1.59 -2.91 2.59
N TYR A 88 -0.88 -2.77 3.70
CA TYR A 88 -0.43 -1.46 4.20
C TYR A 88 0.52 -0.73 3.23
N VAL A 89 1.24 -1.47 2.37
CA VAL A 89 2.13 -0.92 1.36
C VAL A 89 1.33 -0.39 0.16
N LEU A 90 0.34 -1.17 -0.29
CA LEU A 90 -0.56 -0.73 -1.36
C LEU A 90 -1.33 0.53 -0.93
N ASP A 91 -1.84 0.54 0.31
CA ASP A 91 -2.58 1.67 0.88
C ASP A 91 -1.72 2.92 0.97
N TYR A 92 -0.46 2.79 1.39
CA TYR A 92 0.50 3.90 1.36
C TYR A 92 0.69 4.48 -0.05
N VAL A 93 0.88 3.64 -1.07
CA VAL A 93 1.05 4.12 -2.45
C VAL A 93 -0.23 4.80 -2.94
N LEU A 94 -1.40 4.25 -2.64
CA LEU A 94 -2.68 4.91 -2.97
C LEU A 94 -2.82 6.26 -2.28
N VAL A 95 -2.52 6.37 -0.98
CA VAL A 95 -2.55 7.65 -0.25
C VAL A 95 -1.56 8.65 -0.85
N HIS A 96 -0.37 8.21 -1.27
CA HIS A 96 0.61 9.05 -1.95
C HIS A 96 0.06 9.65 -3.25
N GLU A 97 -0.53 8.81 -4.11
CA GLU A 97 -1.11 9.28 -5.37
C GLU A 97 -2.38 10.13 -5.17
N LEU A 98 -3.17 9.84 -4.13
CA LEU A 98 -4.33 10.65 -3.76
C LEU A 98 -3.90 12.04 -3.23
N ALA A 99 -2.84 12.11 -2.45
CA ALA A 99 -2.31 13.38 -1.94
C ALA A 99 -1.88 14.31 -3.08
N HIS A 100 -1.35 13.78 -4.19
CA HIS A 100 -1.03 14.57 -5.39
C HIS A 100 -2.24 15.18 -6.08
N LEU A 101 -3.46 14.66 -5.86
CA LEU A 101 -4.68 15.29 -6.36
C LEU A 101 -5.03 16.58 -5.61
N ILE A 102 -4.47 16.79 -4.42
CA ILE A 102 -4.66 17.98 -3.58
C ILE A 102 -3.41 18.88 -3.67
N GLU A 103 -2.23 18.29 -3.52
CA GLU A 103 -0.92 18.96 -3.47
C GLU A 103 0.03 18.34 -4.52
N PRO A 104 0.15 18.90 -5.73
CA PRO A 104 0.84 18.25 -6.86
C PRO A 104 2.36 18.04 -6.68
N ASN A 105 2.97 18.70 -5.70
CA ASN A 105 4.41 18.67 -5.46
C ASN A 105 4.69 18.18 -4.05
N HIS A 106 5.80 17.47 -3.84
CA HIS A 106 6.24 16.90 -2.55
C HIS A 106 6.72 17.94 -1.51
N GLY A 107 6.03 19.08 -1.39
CA GLY A 107 6.28 20.10 -0.38
C GLY A 107 5.71 19.76 1.00
N ARG A 108 5.73 20.72 1.91
CA ARG A 108 5.26 20.54 3.29
C ARG A 108 3.77 20.14 3.37
N GLY A 109 2.91 20.73 2.53
CA GLY A 109 1.49 20.40 2.46
C GLY A 109 1.27 18.94 2.09
N PHE A 110 1.89 18.50 1.00
CA PHE A 110 1.89 17.10 0.58
C PHE A 110 2.29 16.13 1.70
N TRP A 111 3.43 16.36 2.36
CA TRP A 111 3.88 15.45 3.42
C TRP A 111 3.00 15.48 4.66
N THR A 112 2.29 16.59 4.91
CA THR A 112 1.28 16.66 5.97
C THR A 112 0.11 15.73 5.65
N LEU A 113 -0.38 15.73 4.41
CA LEU A 113 -1.45 14.83 3.95
C LEU A 113 -1.02 13.36 4.01
N VAL A 114 0.16 13.02 3.49
CA VAL A 114 0.65 11.63 3.51
C VAL A 114 0.84 11.12 4.93
N ALA A 115 1.33 11.96 5.86
CA ALA A 115 1.55 11.59 7.25
C ALA A 115 0.27 11.27 8.04
N ALA A 116 -0.92 11.57 7.51
CA ALA A 116 -2.18 11.16 8.12
C ALA A 116 -2.36 9.63 8.11
N TYR A 117 -1.73 8.92 7.17
CA TYR A 117 -1.75 7.47 7.13
C TYR A 117 -0.75 6.85 8.14
N PRO A 118 -1.16 5.91 9.02
CA PRO A 118 -0.33 5.46 10.15
C PRO A 118 0.89 4.62 9.76
N ASP A 119 0.84 3.89 8.64
CA ASP A 119 1.90 2.94 8.25
C ASP A 119 2.92 3.51 7.25
N VAL A 120 3.01 4.85 7.11
CA VAL A 120 3.90 5.51 6.13
C VAL A 120 5.34 5.03 6.20
N GLU A 121 5.94 5.05 7.39
CA GLU A 121 7.36 4.72 7.55
C GLU A 121 7.63 3.23 7.32
N ARG A 122 6.71 2.36 7.77
CA ARG A 122 6.77 0.92 7.52
C ARG A 122 6.66 0.59 6.03
N ALA A 123 5.76 1.26 5.31
CA ALA A 123 5.58 1.08 3.88
C ALA A 123 6.79 1.57 3.07
N LYS A 124 7.34 2.74 3.41
CA LYS A 124 8.57 3.26 2.79
C LYS A 124 9.73 2.28 2.92
N ALA A 125 9.98 1.76 4.13
CA ALA A 125 11.04 0.79 4.38
C ALA A 125 10.86 -0.51 3.57
N PHE A 126 9.63 -1.00 3.44
CA PHE A 126 9.32 -2.14 2.58
C PHE A 126 9.66 -1.86 1.11
N LEU A 127 9.18 -0.73 0.56
CA LEU A 127 9.40 -0.35 -0.84
C LEU A 127 10.87 -0.11 -1.16
N GLU A 128 11.62 0.47 -0.23
CA GLU A 128 13.08 0.60 -0.34
C GLU A 128 13.74 -0.78 -0.45
N GLY A 129 13.43 -1.70 0.47
CA GLY A 129 13.97 -3.06 0.43
C GLY A 129 13.67 -3.81 -0.87
N VAL A 130 12.44 -3.69 -1.39
CA VAL A 130 12.04 -4.28 -2.67
C VAL A 130 12.78 -3.64 -3.86
N SER A 131 13.01 -2.32 -3.81
CA SER A 131 13.74 -1.59 -4.86
C SER A 131 15.21 -2.00 -4.92
N TRP A 132 15.84 -2.29 -3.77
CA TRP A 132 17.21 -2.80 -3.71
C TRP A 132 17.36 -4.21 -4.30
N GLN A 133 16.38 -5.10 -4.13
CA GLN A 133 16.43 -6.47 -4.66
C GLN A 133 16.24 -6.57 -6.18
N GLN A 134 15.65 -5.56 -6.79
CA GLN A 134 15.35 -5.53 -8.23
C GLN A 134 16.38 -4.72 -9.05
N ARG A 135 17.45 -4.26 -8.41
CA ARG A 135 18.59 -3.59 -9.04
C ARG A 135 19.66 -4.57 -9.49
#